data_AF-A0A4W5JPW7-F1
#
_entry.id   AF-A0A4W5JPW7-F1
#
_cell.length_a   1.000
_cell.length_b   1.000
_cell.length_c   1.000
_cell.angle_alpha   90.00
_cell.angle_beta   90.00
_cell.angle_gamma   90.00
#
_symmetry.space_group_name_H-M   'P 1'
#
loop_
_entity.id
_entity.type
_entity.pdbx_description
1 polymer ?
#
loop_
_entity_poly.entity_id
_entity_poly.type
_entity_poly.pdbx_seq_one_letter_code
_entity_poly.pdbx_strand_id
1 'polypeptide(L)' 'MVSDGKYHVVRFTRSGGNATLQVDSQPVIERFPTGNFDNERLAIARQRIPYRLGRVVDEWLLDKDVLTGAKQTSAQCVS' A
#
# COMPACT_ATOMS: atom_id res chain seq x y z
N MET A 1 -13.30 -35.43 8.11
CA MET A 1 -12.51 -35.67 6.87
C MET A 1 -13.12 -34.77 5.81
N VAL A 2 -12.32 -33.96 5.10
CA VAL A 2 -12.80 -32.93 4.12
C VAL A 2 -12.89 -33.44 2.68
N SER A 3 -12.50 -34.70 2.45
CA SER A 3 -12.43 -35.33 1.12
C SER A 3 -13.61 -36.27 0.84
N ASP A 4 -14.76 -36.07 1.49
CA ASP A 4 -15.94 -36.95 1.41
C ASP A 4 -16.97 -36.50 0.35
N GLY A 5 -16.63 -35.50 -0.46
CA GLY A 5 -17.48 -34.97 -1.53
C GLY A 5 -18.62 -34.07 -1.05
N LYS A 6 -18.67 -33.73 0.24
CA LYS A 6 -19.68 -32.83 0.81
C LYS A 6 -19.18 -31.38 0.86
N TYR A 7 -20.12 -30.48 1.11
CA TYR A 7 -19.81 -29.07 1.33
C TYR A 7 -19.15 -28.86 2.69
N HIS A 8 -18.05 -28.12 2.71
CA HIS A 8 -17.31 -27.74 3.92
C HIS A 8 -17.06 -26.23 3.93
N VAL A 9 -17.09 -25.63 5.12
CA VAL A 9 -16.76 -24.22 5.35
C VAL A 9 -15.40 -24.13 6.02
N VAL A 10 -14.49 -23.34 5.44
CA VAL A 10 -13.16 -23.10 6.01
C VAL A 10 -13.03 -21.63 6.39
N ARG A 11 -12.65 -21.36 7.63
CA ARG A 11 -12.31 -20.02 8.13
C ARG A 11 -10.83 -19.98 8.45
N PHE A 12 -10.13 -19.02 7.86
CA PHE A 12 -8.71 -18.81 8.06
C PHE A 12 -8.46 -17.37 8.47
N THR A 13 -7.60 -17.14 9.46
CA THR A 13 -7.17 -15.80 9.86
C THR A 13 -5.66 -15.80 10.07
N ARG A 14 -4.99 -14.73 9.64
CA ARG A 14 -3.55 -14.57 9.77
C ARG A 14 -3.19 -13.19 10.31
N SER A 15 -2.32 -13.15 11.30
CA SER A 15 -1.78 -11.92 11.88
C SER A 15 -0.27 -12.07 12.07
N GLY A 16 0.51 -11.47 11.17
CA GLY A 16 1.95 -11.73 11.08
C GLY A 16 2.20 -13.23 10.91
N GLY A 17 3.09 -13.78 11.76
CA GLY A 17 3.42 -15.21 11.80
C GLY A 17 2.32 -16.09 12.33
N ASN A 18 1.38 -15.54 13.09
CA ASN A 18 0.34 -16.30 13.76
C ASN A 18 -0.81 -16.60 12.79
N ALA A 19 -1.36 -17.80 12.87
CA ALA A 19 -2.46 -18.22 12.01
C ALA A 19 -3.46 -19.10 12.77
N THR A 20 -4.74 -18.98 12.39
CA THR A 20 -5.81 -19.85 12.87
C THR A 20 -6.58 -20.46 11.70
N LEU A 21 -7.01 -21.71 11.87
CA LEU A 21 -7.78 -22.47 10.90
C LEU A 21 -8.95 -23.16 11.58
N GLN A 22 -10.16 -22.99 11.04
CA GLN A 22 -11.35 -23.70 11.48
C GLN A 22 -12.03 -24.34 10.27
N VAL A 23 -12.42 -25.61 10.42
CA VAL A 23 -13.18 -26.36 9.40
C VAL A 23 -14.53 -26.74 9.99
N ASP A 24 -15.61 -26.27 9.37
CA ASP A 24 -16.99 -26.46 9.83
C ASP A 24 -17.20 -26.03 11.30
N SER A 25 -17.61 -26.99 12.14
CA SER A 25 -17.80 -26.86 13.59
C SER A 25 -16.68 -27.57 14.39
N GLN A 26 -15.57 -27.94 13.75
CA GLN A 26 -14.41 -28.52 14.42
C GLN A 26 -13.71 -27.45 15.29
N PRO A 27 -12.94 -27.87 16.31
CA PRO A 27 -12.15 -26.94 17.11
C PRO A 27 -11.21 -26.10 16.24
N VAL A 28 -10.99 -24.85 16.65
CA VAL A 28 -10.06 -23.94 15.98
C VAL A 28 -8.63 -24.42 16.21
N ILE A 29 -7.87 -24.53 15.13
CA ILE A 29 -6.47 -24.90 15.14
C ILE A 29 -5.64 -23.63 15.13
N GLU A 30 -4.79 -23.45 16.12
CA GLU A 30 -3.92 -22.28 16.27
C GLU A 30 -2.44 -22.63 16.05
N ARG A 31 -1.72 -21.72 15.37
CA ARG A 31 -0.29 -21.84 15.08
C ARG A 31 0.40 -20.52 15.45
N PHE A 32 1.41 -20.63 16.30
CA PHE A 32 2.27 -19.53 16.76
C PHE A 32 3.73 -19.87 16.45
N PRO A 33 4.17 -19.79 15.17
CA PRO A 33 5.55 -20.06 14.82
C PRO A 33 6.48 -19.02 15.45
N THR A 34 7.55 -19.49 16.08
CA THR A 34 8.61 -18.64 16.60
C THR A 34 9.61 -18.33 15.49
N GLY A 35 9.71 -17.08 15.07
CA GLY A 35 10.67 -16.64 14.05
C GLY A 35 10.17 -15.48 13.18
N ASN A 36 11.09 -14.64 12.74
CA ASN A 36 10.82 -13.34 12.13
C ASN A 36 10.43 -13.37 10.63
N PHE A 37 9.84 -14.47 10.15
CA PHE A 37 9.73 -14.77 8.71
C PHE A 37 8.84 -13.79 7.94
N ASP A 38 7.94 -13.08 8.63
CA ASP A 38 7.01 -12.17 7.99
C ASP A 38 7.49 -10.74 7.93
N ASN A 39 8.50 -10.35 8.72
CA ASN A 39 8.95 -8.97 8.78
C ASN A 39 9.63 -8.53 7.47
N GLU A 40 10.33 -9.43 6.77
CA GLU A 40 10.93 -9.11 5.47
C GLU A 40 9.87 -8.93 4.37
N ARG A 41 8.83 -9.77 4.37
CA ARG A 41 7.70 -9.65 3.43
C ARG A 41 6.80 -8.46 3.76
N LEU A 42 6.54 -8.19 5.04
CA LEU A 42 5.84 -6.99 5.52
C LEU A 42 6.64 -5.73 5.18
N ALA A 43 7.97 -5.74 5.30
CA ALA A 43 8.82 -4.62 4.92
C ALA A 43 8.72 -4.32 3.42
N ILE A 44 8.72 -5.34 2.55
CA ILE A 44 8.54 -5.15 1.10
C ILE A 44 7.14 -4.64 0.78
N ALA A 45 6.08 -5.19 1.40
CA ALA A 45 4.71 -4.75 1.17
C ALA A 45 4.41 -3.33 1.72
N ARG A 46 5.12 -2.89 2.76
CA ARG A 46 4.99 -1.55 3.36
C ARG A 46 5.83 -0.48 2.66
N GLN A 47 6.67 -0.83 1.70
CA GLN A 47 7.33 0.17 0.85
C GLN A 47 6.26 0.88 0.01
N ARG A 48 5.69 1.96 0.56
CA ARG A 48 4.93 2.93 -0.22
C ARG A 48 5.84 3.41 -1.34
N ILE A 49 5.35 3.32 -2.57
CA ILE A 49 5.86 4.16 -3.66
C ILE A 49 5.76 5.60 -3.15
N PRO A 50 6.87 6.35 -3.04
CA PRO A 50 6.82 7.70 -2.53
C PRO A 50 6.01 8.56 -3.52
N TYR A 51 4.76 8.86 -3.18
CA TYR A 51 4.02 9.91 -3.86
C TYR A 51 4.67 11.24 -3.49
N ARG A 52 5.39 11.86 -4.43
CA ARG A 52 5.85 13.25 -4.33
C ARG A 52 4.64 14.18 -4.45
N LEU A 53 3.85 14.29 -3.38
CA LEU A 53 2.58 15.02 -3.37
C LEU A 53 2.73 16.55 -3.55
N GLY A 54 3.94 17.11 -3.49
CA GLY A 54 4.16 18.57 -3.54
C GLY A 54 5.26 19.05 -4.48
N ARG A 55 5.56 18.30 -5.56
CA ARG A 55 6.54 18.75 -6.59
C ARG A 55 6.00 18.61 -8.00
N VAL A 56 5.29 17.52 -8.31
CA VAL A 56 4.74 17.28 -9.65
C VAL A 56 3.65 18.28 -10.01
N VAL A 57 2.81 18.67 -9.04
CA VAL A 57 1.70 19.60 -9.29
C VAL A 57 2.21 21.02 -9.55
N ASP A 58 3.15 21.51 -8.73
CA ASP A 58 3.71 22.85 -8.89
C ASP A 58 4.53 22.98 -10.18
N GLU A 59 5.33 21.96 -10.52
CA GLU A 59 6.12 21.92 -11.75
C GLU A 59 5.22 21.84 -13.00
N TRP A 60 4.08 21.15 -12.90
CA TRP A 60 3.07 21.12 -13.95
C TRP A 60 2.31 22.45 -14.08
N LEU A 61 2.01 23.13 -12.97
CA LEU A 61 1.40 24.46 -12.97
C LEU A 61 2.34 25.52 -13.56
N LEU A 62 3.61 25.51 -13.17
CA LEU A 62 4.65 26.39 -13.72
C LEU A 62 4.80 26.23 -15.23
N ASP A 63 4.73 25.01 -15.75
CA ASP A 63 4.83 24.74 -17.20
C ASP A 63 3.57 25.21 -17.97
N LYS A 64 2.40 25.22 -17.32
CA LYS A 64 1.15 25.73 -17.91
C LYS A 64 1.08 27.26 -17.94
N ASP A 65 1.65 27.91 -16.94
CA ASP A 65 1.76 29.37 -16.88
C ASP A 65 2.79 29.89 -17.91
N VAL A 66 3.84 29.12 -18.20
CA VAL A 66 4.83 29.43 -19.27
C VAL A 66 4.21 29.38 -20.67
N LEU A 67 3.20 28.54 -20.90
CA LEU A 67 2.54 28.38 -22.20
C LEU A 67 1.37 29.35 -22.44
N THR A 68 0.96 30.14 -21.43
CA THR A 68 -0.09 31.17 -21.57
C THR A 68 0.48 32.53 -21.18
N GLY A 69 1.24 33.12 -22.11
CA GLY A 69 2.03 34.33 -21.89
C GLY A 69 1.29 35.47 -21.18
N ALA A 70 1.74 35.78 -19.96
CA ALA A 70 1.68 37.11 -19.42
C ALA A 70 3.06 37.77 -19.60
N LYS A 71 3.14 38.70 -20.57
CA LYS A 71 4.22 39.69 -20.64
C LYS A 71 4.30 40.42 -19.29
N GLN A 72 5.32 40.13 -18.48
CA GLN A 72 5.84 41.09 -17.52
C GLN A 72 7.04 41.78 -18.17
N THR A 73 6.77 42.83 -18.93
CA THR A 73 7.79 43.84 -19.26
C THR A 73 8.23 44.48 -17.96
N SER A 74 9.43 44.15 -17.47
CA SER A 74 10.09 44.92 -16.44
C SER A 74 10.41 46.30 -17.02
N ALA A 75 9.70 47.33 -16.57
CA ALA A 75 10.17 48.70 -16.74
C ALA A 75 11.44 48.84 -15.89
N GLN A 76 12.60 48.88 -16.56
CA GLN A 76 13.82 49.42 -15.98
C GLN A 76 13.58 50.92 -15.74
N CYS A 77 13.39 51.30 -14.48
CA CYS A 77 13.60 52.68 -14.07
C CYS A 77 15.11 52.96 -14.18
N VAL A 78 15.47 53.73 -15.20
CA VAL A 78 16.79 54.34 -15.37
C VAL A 78 16.99 55.36 -14.25
N SER A 79 18.11 55.29 -13.55
CA SER A 79 18.70 56.42 -12.82
C SER A 79 19.78 57.06 -13.68
#